data_AF-A0A2D7MCT5-F1
#
_entry.id   AF-A0A2D7MCT5-F1
#
_cell.length_a   1.000
_cell.length_b   1.000
_cell.length_c   1.000
_cell.angle_alpha   90.00
_cell.angle_beta   90.00
_cell.angle_gamma   90.00
#
_symmetry.space_group_name_H-M   'P 1'
#
loop_
_entity.id
_entity.type
_entity.pdbx_description
1 polymer ?
#
loop_
_entity_poly.entity_id
_entity_poly.type
_entity_poly.pdbx_seq_one_letter_code
_entity_poly.pdbx_strand_id
1 'polypeptide(L)'
;MKIRILSILSFAVVFNLSAQKDELKAASKAIKAAEYAEAKSILESAKSLVDGQDDARTKSTFYAYLGEASYNLALEDDSMYDLAIESYQSVIDIEKQSGKVRNTADAEQKLSQITANLINEAVDDQQTGNFISAATKLYKGYLLRPMDTIYLYYAAGSAVNAQDYDSALKYYIELKDINYDGSETKYTAVNIESGEVEEFDKNTRDLYIKAGTHKDAAETKTQSRKAEVVKNIALIYQQQGKKDEALLAYDDAIANNPTDVNLLLNKANLYYQMGNVDEFKTLMNKASNMAPNNPDLQYNIGVIAMEQGNLQEARAAYYRAIEIDPTYVNAGLNLSTSYINEGNSFIDEMNELALSSKKADYDKYDELKAKKDELFKIGAEILENMLADAPENEQVLTQLKNIYGALGDNENFMRIRTLLEQ
;
A
#
# COMPACT_ATOMS: atom_id res chain seq x y z
N MET A 1 -71.58 -12.72 -50.93
CA MET A 1 -72.03 -11.68 -49.97
C MET A 1 -71.48 -12.04 -48.59
N LYS A 2 -70.67 -11.13 -48.02
CA LYS A 2 -70.26 -11.00 -46.61
C LYS A 2 -69.26 -12.02 -46.01
N ILE A 3 -68.00 -11.55 -46.03
CA ILE A 3 -66.89 -11.87 -45.14
C ILE A 3 -67.29 -11.66 -43.67
N ARG A 4 -66.95 -12.61 -42.79
CA ARG A 4 -66.81 -12.41 -41.34
C ARG A 4 -65.50 -13.05 -40.90
N ILE A 5 -64.42 -12.26 -40.95
CA ILE A 5 -63.19 -12.53 -40.20
C ILE A 5 -63.31 -11.64 -38.97
N LEU A 6 -63.63 -12.25 -37.83
CA LEU A 6 -63.72 -11.56 -36.55
C LEU A 6 -62.32 -11.50 -35.93
N SER A 7 -61.92 -10.28 -35.62
CA SER A 7 -60.75 -9.82 -34.91
C SER A 7 -60.41 -10.63 -33.65
N ILE A 8 -59.31 -11.39 -33.67
CA ILE A 8 -58.62 -11.87 -32.46
C ILE A 8 -57.12 -11.74 -32.72
N LEU A 9 -56.58 -10.52 -32.72
CA LEU A 9 -55.13 -10.32 -32.73
C LEU A 9 -54.67 -9.01 -32.08
N SER A 10 -55.41 -8.54 -31.06
CA SER A 10 -55.06 -7.31 -30.33
C SER A 10 -55.30 -7.38 -28.81
N PHE A 11 -55.60 -8.56 -28.26
CA PHE A 11 -55.93 -8.70 -26.83
C PHE A 11 -54.78 -9.24 -25.96
N ALA A 12 -53.80 -9.97 -26.53
CA ALA A 12 -52.68 -10.52 -25.77
C ALA A 12 -51.60 -9.48 -25.39
N VAL A 13 -51.47 -8.40 -26.17
CA VAL A 13 -50.50 -7.33 -25.90
C VAL A 13 -50.98 -6.40 -24.76
N VAL A 14 -52.29 -6.21 -24.62
CA VAL A 14 -52.88 -5.30 -23.61
C VAL A 14 -52.84 -5.91 -22.19
N PHE A 15 -52.96 -7.23 -22.05
CA PHE A 15 -52.89 -7.89 -20.73
C PHE A 15 -51.49 -7.83 -20.11
N ASN A 16 -50.43 -7.84 -20.93
CA ASN A 16 -49.05 -7.76 -20.42
C ASN A 16 -48.70 -6.36 -19.89
N LEU A 17 -49.19 -5.29 -20.54
CA LEU A 17 -48.93 -3.90 -20.11
C LEU A 17 -49.60 -3.52 -18.78
N SER A 18 -50.68 -4.19 -18.39
CA SER A 18 -51.36 -3.94 -17.10
C SER A 18 -50.58 -4.57 -15.94
N ALA A 19 -50.19 -5.84 -16.08
CA ALA A 19 -49.55 -6.61 -15.02
C ALA A 19 -48.23 -5.97 -14.55
N GLN A 20 -47.46 -5.38 -15.46
CA GLN A 20 -46.15 -4.78 -15.15
C GLN A 20 -46.26 -3.41 -14.47
N LYS A 21 -47.29 -2.61 -14.81
CA LYS A 21 -47.62 -1.41 -14.03
C LYS A 21 -48.06 -1.79 -12.61
N ASP A 22 -48.63 -2.97 -12.45
CA ASP A 22 -49.04 -3.48 -11.14
C ASP A 22 -47.83 -4.01 -10.34
N GLU A 23 -46.85 -4.64 -10.99
CA GLU A 23 -45.55 -4.99 -10.39
C GLU A 23 -44.77 -3.76 -9.92
N LEU A 24 -44.65 -2.71 -10.75
CA LEU A 24 -44.00 -1.45 -10.33
C LEU A 24 -44.73 -0.74 -9.19
N LYS A 25 -46.07 -0.80 -9.16
CA LYS A 25 -46.85 -0.28 -8.03
C LYS A 25 -46.63 -1.11 -6.76
N ALA A 26 -46.57 -2.44 -6.89
CA ALA A 26 -46.32 -3.34 -5.77
C ALA A 26 -44.92 -3.11 -5.19
N ALA A 27 -43.89 -3.04 -6.04
CA ALA A 27 -42.53 -2.68 -5.64
C ALA A 27 -42.49 -1.30 -4.97
N SER A 28 -43.15 -0.29 -5.54
CA SER A 28 -43.24 1.05 -4.92
C SER A 28 -43.90 1.02 -3.54
N LYS A 29 -44.92 0.19 -3.35
CA LYS A 29 -45.59 0.02 -2.06
C LYS A 29 -44.66 -0.64 -1.04
N ALA A 30 -43.97 -1.71 -1.43
CA ALA A 30 -42.99 -2.41 -0.59
C ALA A 30 -41.84 -1.46 -0.17
N ILE A 31 -41.29 -0.67 -1.11
CA ILE A 31 -40.26 0.35 -0.80
C ILE A 31 -40.78 1.37 0.24
N LYS A 32 -42.01 1.86 0.08
CA LYS A 32 -42.61 2.79 1.07
C LYS A 32 -42.85 2.16 2.44
N ALA A 33 -42.97 0.84 2.51
CA ALA A 33 -43.08 0.07 3.73
C ALA A 33 -41.71 -0.36 4.30
N ALA A 34 -40.60 0.04 3.66
CA ALA A 34 -39.23 -0.42 3.95
C ALA A 34 -39.04 -1.96 3.81
N GLU A 35 -39.88 -2.61 3.01
CA GLU A 35 -39.82 -4.04 2.69
C GLU A 35 -38.91 -4.25 1.46
N TYR A 36 -37.63 -3.88 1.58
CA TYR A 36 -36.70 -3.78 0.45
C TYR A 36 -36.39 -5.14 -0.22
N ALA A 37 -36.32 -6.22 0.56
CA ALA A 37 -36.14 -7.56 0.02
C ALA A 37 -37.34 -8.01 -0.84
N GLU A 38 -38.57 -7.70 -0.41
CA GLU A 38 -39.79 -7.96 -1.18
C GLU A 38 -39.81 -7.11 -2.45
N ALA A 39 -39.52 -5.81 -2.34
CA ALA A 39 -39.45 -4.91 -3.48
C ALA A 39 -38.45 -5.42 -4.54
N LYS A 40 -37.24 -5.81 -4.11
CA LYS A 40 -36.22 -6.40 -5.00
C LYS A 40 -36.74 -7.67 -5.68
N SER A 41 -37.33 -8.60 -4.92
CA SER A 41 -37.85 -9.86 -5.48
C SER A 41 -38.93 -9.62 -6.54
N ILE A 42 -39.86 -8.68 -6.30
CA ILE A 42 -40.88 -8.27 -7.28
C ILE A 42 -40.21 -7.76 -8.55
N LEU A 43 -39.24 -6.85 -8.42
CA LEU A 43 -38.56 -6.23 -9.55
C LEU A 43 -37.73 -7.23 -10.35
N GLU A 44 -37.00 -8.13 -9.69
CA GLU A 44 -36.23 -9.19 -10.37
C GLU A 44 -37.13 -10.10 -11.20
N SER A 45 -38.31 -10.45 -10.69
CA SER A 45 -39.29 -11.26 -11.43
C SER A 45 -39.83 -10.55 -12.69
N ALA A 46 -39.88 -9.22 -12.66
CA ALA A 46 -40.37 -8.38 -13.74
C ALA A 46 -39.28 -7.97 -14.76
N LYS A 47 -37.98 -8.19 -14.44
CA LYS A 47 -36.84 -7.63 -15.19
C LYS A 47 -36.86 -7.96 -16.68
N SER A 48 -37.00 -9.24 -17.04
CA SER A 48 -36.99 -9.69 -18.45
C SER A 48 -38.13 -9.05 -19.27
N LEU A 49 -39.30 -8.88 -18.65
CA LEU A 49 -40.45 -8.24 -19.28
C LEU A 49 -40.26 -6.74 -19.48
N VAL A 50 -39.62 -6.06 -18.53
CA VAL A 50 -39.32 -4.63 -18.61
C VAL A 50 -38.21 -4.36 -19.63
N ASP A 51 -37.15 -5.17 -19.64
CA ASP A 51 -36.02 -5.03 -20.57
C ASP A 51 -36.42 -5.23 -22.03
N GLY A 52 -37.38 -6.12 -22.30
CA GLY A 52 -37.91 -6.39 -23.64
C GLY A 52 -38.77 -5.28 -24.26
N GLN A 53 -39.06 -4.19 -23.54
CA GLN A 53 -39.96 -3.13 -24.00
C GLN A 53 -39.26 -1.90 -24.55
N ASP A 54 -39.93 -1.18 -25.45
CA ASP A 54 -39.46 0.13 -25.92
C ASP A 54 -40.16 1.29 -25.17
N ASP A 55 -40.19 1.22 -23.83
CA ASP A 55 -40.66 2.30 -22.97
C ASP A 55 -39.59 2.74 -21.97
N ALA A 56 -38.81 3.73 -22.38
CA ALA A 56 -37.76 4.33 -21.55
C ALA A 56 -38.24 4.85 -20.19
N ARG A 57 -39.49 5.33 -20.07
CA ARG A 57 -39.99 5.85 -18.78
C ARG A 57 -40.23 4.72 -17.80
N THR A 58 -40.86 3.65 -18.25
CA THR A 58 -41.12 2.47 -17.43
C THR A 58 -39.80 1.80 -17.03
N LYS A 59 -38.86 1.68 -17.98
CA LYS A 59 -37.51 1.15 -17.70
C LYS A 59 -36.74 1.99 -16.68
N SER A 60 -36.67 3.31 -16.87
CA SER A 60 -36.01 4.20 -15.90
C SER A 60 -36.62 4.09 -14.51
N THR A 61 -37.96 4.10 -14.38
CA THR A 61 -38.61 3.93 -13.07
C THR A 61 -38.36 2.57 -12.45
N PHE A 62 -38.34 1.50 -13.25
CA PHE A 62 -37.99 0.15 -12.79
C PHE A 62 -36.60 0.12 -12.15
N TYR A 63 -35.58 0.61 -12.85
CA TYR A 63 -34.21 0.63 -12.34
C TYR A 63 -34.03 1.58 -11.18
N ALA A 64 -34.76 2.70 -11.11
CA ALA A 64 -34.76 3.57 -9.95
C ALA A 64 -35.26 2.84 -8.69
N TYR A 65 -36.33 2.05 -8.81
CA TYR A 65 -36.85 1.25 -7.69
C TYR A 65 -35.92 0.09 -7.32
N LEU A 66 -35.29 -0.56 -8.30
CA LEU A 66 -34.32 -1.63 -8.04
C LEU A 66 -33.07 -1.07 -7.35
N GLY A 67 -32.61 0.10 -7.78
CA GLY A 67 -31.53 0.84 -7.14
C GLY A 67 -31.87 1.22 -5.70
N GLU A 68 -33.07 1.74 -5.44
CA GLU A 68 -33.49 2.11 -4.08
C GLU A 68 -33.59 0.90 -3.15
N ALA A 69 -34.21 -0.20 -3.60
CA ALA A 69 -34.31 -1.43 -2.82
C ALA A 69 -32.92 -2.01 -2.53
N SER A 70 -32.05 -2.08 -3.54
CA SER A 70 -30.71 -2.65 -3.40
C SER A 70 -29.79 -1.78 -2.55
N TYR A 71 -29.88 -0.45 -2.67
CA TYR A 71 -29.12 0.47 -1.83
C TYR A 71 -29.46 0.32 -0.35
N ASN A 72 -30.75 0.22 0.00
CA ASN A 72 -31.13 0.07 1.40
C ASN A 72 -30.74 -1.29 1.96
N LEU A 73 -30.74 -2.36 1.15
CA LEU A 73 -30.18 -3.65 1.54
C LEU A 73 -28.65 -3.57 1.70
N ALA A 74 -27.97 -2.75 0.89
CA ALA A 74 -26.51 -2.58 0.95
C ALA A 74 -26.00 -1.94 2.25
N LEU A 75 -26.88 -1.26 2.99
CA LEU A 75 -26.54 -0.71 4.32
C LEU A 75 -26.33 -1.79 5.38
N GLU A 76 -26.81 -3.01 5.15
CA GLU A 76 -26.63 -4.17 6.02
C GLU A 76 -25.74 -5.26 5.40
N ASP A 77 -25.72 -5.36 4.07
CA ASP A 77 -24.96 -6.33 3.29
C ASP A 77 -24.32 -5.65 2.07
N ASP A 78 -23.04 -5.28 2.20
CA ASP A 78 -22.29 -4.49 1.21
C ASP A 78 -22.23 -5.14 -0.20
N SER A 79 -22.50 -6.44 -0.31
CA SER A 79 -22.60 -7.15 -1.60
C SER A 79 -23.71 -6.59 -2.50
N MET A 80 -24.70 -5.88 -1.94
CA MET A 80 -25.79 -5.26 -2.69
C MET A 80 -25.42 -3.94 -3.35
N TYR A 81 -24.26 -3.33 -3.03
CA TYR A 81 -23.84 -2.07 -3.66
C TYR A 81 -23.68 -2.21 -5.17
N ASP A 82 -23.18 -3.33 -5.69
CA ASP A 82 -23.01 -3.52 -7.14
C ASP A 82 -24.35 -3.45 -7.88
N LEU A 83 -25.36 -4.16 -7.37
CA LEU A 83 -26.70 -4.13 -7.96
C LEU A 83 -27.32 -2.73 -7.87
N ALA A 84 -27.11 -2.02 -6.76
CA ALA A 84 -27.59 -0.66 -6.60
C ALA A 84 -26.94 0.30 -7.61
N ILE A 85 -25.61 0.23 -7.75
CA ILE A 85 -24.83 1.05 -8.69
C ILE A 85 -25.27 0.78 -10.12
N GLU A 86 -25.30 -0.49 -10.54
CA GLU A 86 -25.71 -0.88 -11.90
C GLU A 86 -27.13 -0.39 -12.23
N SER A 87 -28.02 -0.47 -11.25
CA SER A 87 -29.40 0.01 -11.40
C SER A 87 -29.45 1.53 -11.60
N TYR A 88 -28.77 2.31 -10.76
CA TYR A 88 -28.74 3.77 -10.94
C TYR A 88 -28.00 4.20 -12.20
N GLN A 89 -26.92 3.51 -12.60
CA GLN A 89 -26.25 3.77 -13.87
C GLN A 89 -27.18 3.51 -15.06
N SER A 90 -27.97 2.43 -14.99
CA SER A 90 -28.99 2.11 -16.00
C SER A 90 -30.05 3.21 -16.11
N VAL A 91 -30.48 3.82 -15.00
CA VAL A 91 -31.38 4.98 -15.00
C VAL A 91 -30.80 6.11 -15.85
N ILE A 92 -29.56 6.49 -15.56
CA ILE A 92 -28.85 7.58 -16.24
C ILE A 92 -28.72 7.28 -17.74
N ASP A 93 -28.30 6.07 -18.10
CA ASP A 93 -28.09 5.68 -19.49
C ASP A 93 -29.40 5.63 -20.28
N ILE A 94 -30.47 5.07 -19.72
CA ILE A 94 -31.80 5.01 -20.36
C ILE A 94 -32.35 6.41 -20.60
N GLU A 95 -32.24 7.30 -19.61
CA GLU A 95 -32.77 8.66 -19.71
C GLU A 95 -31.94 9.52 -20.68
N LYS A 96 -30.62 9.35 -20.66
CA LYS A 96 -29.70 10.00 -21.60
C LYS A 96 -29.98 9.58 -23.05
N GLN A 97 -30.17 8.29 -23.31
CA GLN A 97 -30.46 7.78 -24.66
C GLN A 97 -31.83 8.21 -25.16
N SER A 98 -32.84 8.23 -24.28
CA SER A 98 -34.21 8.56 -24.67
C SER A 98 -34.51 10.07 -24.70
N GLY A 99 -33.67 10.90 -24.08
CA GLY A 99 -33.90 12.33 -23.88
C GLY A 99 -35.03 12.65 -22.88
N LYS A 100 -35.56 11.64 -22.18
CA LYS A 100 -36.70 11.77 -21.25
C LYS A 100 -36.21 11.71 -19.80
N VAL A 101 -35.57 12.78 -19.35
CA VAL A 101 -35.02 12.89 -17.99
C VAL A 101 -36.14 12.97 -16.95
N ARG A 102 -36.04 12.16 -15.88
CA ARG A 102 -36.97 12.14 -14.74
C ARG A 102 -36.28 11.76 -13.44
N ASN A 103 -35.53 10.66 -13.42
CA ASN A 103 -34.92 10.09 -12.21
C ASN A 103 -33.39 10.25 -12.18
N THR A 104 -32.77 10.80 -13.24
CA THR A 104 -31.31 11.00 -13.32
C THR A 104 -30.74 11.75 -12.11
N ALA A 105 -31.34 12.86 -11.69
CA ALA A 105 -30.83 13.65 -10.57
C ALA A 105 -30.84 12.86 -9.24
N ASP A 106 -31.92 12.11 -8.99
CA ASP A 106 -32.04 11.26 -7.80
C ASP A 106 -31.03 10.10 -7.86
N ALA A 107 -30.82 9.50 -9.04
CA ALA A 107 -29.84 8.45 -9.25
C ALA A 107 -28.40 8.94 -9.02
N GLU A 108 -28.04 10.12 -9.55
CA GLU A 108 -26.73 10.75 -9.32
C GLU A 108 -26.51 11.08 -7.84
N GLN A 109 -27.54 11.56 -7.14
CA GLN A 109 -27.48 11.79 -5.70
C GLN A 109 -27.24 10.49 -4.93
N LYS A 110 -27.95 9.41 -5.30
CA LYS A 110 -27.79 8.09 -4.66
C LYS A 110 -26.43 7.46 -4.95
N LEU A 111 -25.89 7.58 -6.16
CA LEU A 111 -24.52 7.17 -6.47
C LEU A 111 -23.48 7.94 -5.65
N SER A 112 -23.71 9.23 -5.40
CA SER A 112 -22.86 10.04 -4.52
C SER A 112 -22.93 9.56 -3.05
N GLN A 113 -24.12 9.18 -2.57
CA GLN A 113 -24.30 8.58 -1.24
C GLN A 113 -23.60 7.22 -1.12
N ILE A 114 -23.78 6.35 -2.12
CA ILE A 114 -23.09 5.06 -2.19
C ILE A 114 -21.58 5.25 -2.16
N THR A 115 -21.05 6.22 -2.93
CA THR A 115 -19.63 6.54 -2.90
C THR A 115 -19.17 6.90 -1.50
N ALA A 116 -19.88 7.81 -0.80
CA ALA A 116 -19.52 8.20 0.56
C ALA A 116 -19.52 7.00 1.54
N ASN A 117 -20.52 6.11 1.45
CA ASN A 117 -20.58 4.92 2.30
C ASN A 117 -19.43 3.96 2.01
N LEU A 118 -19.14 3.66 0.74
CA LEU A 118 -18.01 2.81 0.34
C LEU A 118 -16.68 3.33 0.89
N ILE A 119 -16.47 4.66 0.87
CA ILE A 119 -15.23 5.26 1.40
C ILE A 119 -15.16 5.13 2.93
N ASN A 120 -16.26 5.37 3.65
CA ASN A 120 -16.29 5.20 5.10
C ASN A 120 -16.04 3.74 5.50
N GLU A 121 -16.73 2.80 4.86
CA GLU A 121 -16.55 1.37 5.09
C GLU A 121 -15.12 0.91 4.73
N ALA A 122 -14.52 1.48 3.67
CA ALA A 122 -13.12 1.18 3.34
C ALA A 122 -12.13 1.66 4.41
N VAL A 123 -12.41 2.80 5.06
CA VAL A 123 -11.59 3.28 6.19
C VAL A 123 -11.72 2.34 7.38
N ASP A 124 -12.92 1.87 7.70
CA ASP A 124 -13.15 0.88 8.77
C ASP A 124 -12.45 -0.45 8.45
N ASP A 125 -12.50 -0.88 7.18
CA ASP A 125 -11.78 -2.07 6.71
C ASP A 125 -10.26 -1.93 6.86
N GLN A 126 -9.68 -0.75 6.58
CA GLN A 126 -8.25 -0.51 6.82
C GLN A 126 -7.89 -0.60 8.31
N GLN A 127 -8.72 -0.03 9.19
CA GLN A 127 -8.49 -0.05 10.64
C GLN A 127 -8.58 -1.47 11.21
N THR A 128 -9.42 -2.32 10.62
CA THR A 128 -9.59 -3.72 11.02
C THR A 128 -8.66 -4.69 10.30
N GLY A 129 -7.81 -4.21 9.38
CA GLY A 129 -6.86 -5.03 8.61
C GLY A 129 -7.46 -5.77 7.41
N ASN A 130 -8.72 -5.48 7.04
CA ASN A 130 -9.43 -6.04 5.89
C ASN A 130 -9.02 -5.35 4.57
N PHE A 131 -7.73 -5.36 4.26
CA PHE A 131 -7.17 -4.54 3.18
C PHE A 131 -7.69 -4.86 1.77
N ILE A 132 -8.07 -6.12 1.48
CA ILE A 132 -8.68 -6.50 0.18
C ILE A 132 -10.03 -5.79 0.00
N SER A 133 -10.86 -5.80 1.05
CA SER A 133 -12.17 -5.17 1.04
C SER A 133 -12.03 -3.66 0.90
N ALA A 134 -11.13 -3.05 1.67
CA ALA A 134 -10.80 -1.63 1.56
C ALA A 134 -10.37 -1.25 0.13
N ALA A 135 -9.44 -2.00 -0.47
CA ALA A 135 -8.96 -1.74 -1.82
C ALA A 135 -10.09 -1.79 -2.86
N THR A 136 -10.97 -2.79 -2.75
CA THR A 136 -12.10 -2.99 -3.65
C THR A 136 -13.12 -1.85 -3.54
N LYS A 137 -13.47 -1.46 -2.31
CA LYS A 137 -14.42 -0.36 -2.05
C LYS A 137 -13.87 0.99 -2.51
N LEU A 138 -12.58 1.28 -2.27
CA LEU A 138 -11.90 2.49 -2.74
C LEU A 138 -11.85 2.56 -4.26
N TYR A 139 -11.50 1.46 -4.93
CA TYR A 139 -11.48 1.41 -6.39
C TYR A 139 -12.89 1.63 -6.98
N LYS A 140 -13.92 1.03 -6.37
CA LYS A 140 -15.32 1.24 -6.76
C LYS A 140 -15.74 2.70 -6.58
N GLY A 141 -15.36 3.33 -5.46
CA GLY A 141 -15.58 4.76 -5.24
C GLY A 141 -14.91 5.64 -6.30
N TYR A 142 -13.69 5.31 -6.71
CA TYR A 142 -13.01 5.98 -7.82
C TYR A 142 -13.75 5.79 -9.16
N LEU A 143 -14.23 4.57 -9.49
CA LEU A 143 -14.98 4.35 -10.72
C LEU A 143 -16.29 5.15 -10.78
N LEU A 144 -16.94 5.35 -9.62
CA LEU A 144 -18.13 6.20 -9.49
C LEU A 144 -17.81 7.69 -9.61
N ARG A 145 -16.64 8.13 -9.12
CA ARG A 145 -16.17 9.51 -9.20
C ARG A 145 -14.73 9.58 -9.73
N PRO A 146 -14.51 9.44 -11.05
CA PRO A 146 -13.15 9.36 -11.61
C PRO A 146 -12.31 10.63 -11.42
N MET A 147 -12.93 11.76 -11.08
CA MET A 147 -12.24 13.01 -10.72
C MET A 147 -11.55 12.93 -9.36
N ASP A 148 -12.03 12.07 -8.46
CA ASP A 148 -11.46 11.85 -7.13
C ASP A 148 -10.35 10.80 -7.19
N THR A 149 -9.30 11.09 -7.95
CA THR A 149 -8.18 10.17 -8.23
C THR A 149 -7.44 9.70 -6.97
N ILE A 150 -7.65 10.38 -5.84
CA ILE A 150 -7.09 9.99 -4.54
C ILE A 150 -7.60 8.62 -4.06
N TYR A 151 -8.84 8.26 -4.40
CA TYR A 151 -9.40 6.96 -4.04
C TYR A 151 -8.67 5.82 -4.77
N LEU A 152 -8.27 6.03 -6.03
CA LEU A 152 -7.45 5.08 -6.77
C LEU A 152 -6.06 4.90 -6.14
N TYR A 153 -5.44 5.99 -5.66
CA TYR A 153 -4.17 5.93 -4.93
C TYR A 153 -4.31 5.11 -3.63
N TYR A 154 -5.35 5.35 -2.83
CA TYR A 154 -5.58 4.58 -1.61
C TYR A 154 -5.98 3.13 -1.90
N ALA A 155 -6.68 2.86 -3.00
CA ALA A 155 -6.97 1.49 -3.45
C ALA A 155 -5.67 0.74 -3.77
N ALA A 156 -4.75 1.38 -4.48
CA ALA A 156 -3.43 0.82 -4.79
C ALA A 156 -2.62 0.49 -3.54
N GLY A 157 -2.55 1.42 -2.58
CA GLY A 157 -1.88 1.20 -1.29
C GLY A 157 -2.53 0.09 -0.45
N SER A 158 -3.86 0.06 -0.38
CA SER A 158 -4.59 -1.00 0.33
C SER A 158 -4.33 -2.37 -0.30
N ALA A 159 -4.30 -2.46 -1.63
CA ALA A 159 -3.97 -3.71 -2.33
C ALA A 159 -2.54 -4.19 -2.05
N VAL A 160 -1.56 -3.27 -1.94
CA VAL A 160 -0.20 -3.62 -1.49
C VAL A 160 -0.20 -4.19 -0.07
N ASN A 161 -0.90 -3.56 0.87
CA ASN A 161 -1.02 -4.05 2.25
C ASN A 161 -1.71 -5.43 2.33
N ALA A 162 -2.63 -5.70 1.41
CA ALA A 162 -3.26 -7.00 1.24
C ALA A 162 -2.36 -8.07 0.57
N GLN A 163 -1.19 -7.68 0.06
CA GLN A 163 -0.36 -8.50 -0.84
C GLN A 163 -1.09 -8.92 -2.14
N ASP A 164 -2.16 -8.21 -2.52
CA ASP A 164 -2.85 -8.36 -3.79
C ASP A 164 -2.12 -7.55 -4.87
N TYR A 165 -0.98 -8.08 -5.29
CA TYR A 165 -0.06 -7.41 -6.21
C TYR A 165 -0.65 -7.22 -7.62
N ASP A 166 -1.59 -8.06 -8.05
CA ASP A 166 -2.23 -7.90 -9.35
C ASP A 166 -3.17 -6.69 -9.37
N SER A 167 -4.02 -6.54 -8.35
CA SER A 167 -4.87 -5.35 -8.20
C SER A 167 -4.03 -4.10 -7.96
N ALA A 168 -3.02 -4.16 -7.10
CA ALA A 168 -2.13 -3.04 -6.83
C ALA A 168 -1.44 -2.55 -8.11
N LEU A 169 -0.89 -3.46 -8.90
CA LEU A 169 -0.22 -3.12 -10.16
C LEU A 169 -1.19 -2.47 -11.13
N LYS A 170 -2.39 -3.03 -11.29
CA LYS A 170 -3.45 -2.45 -12.12
C LYS A 170 -3.74 -1.01 -11.69
N TYR A 171 -3.94 -0.76 -10.40
CA TYR A 171 -4.28 0.57 -9.90
C TYR A 171 -3.14 1.58 -10.06
N TYR A 172 -1.90 1.19 -9.82
CA TYR A 172 -0.74 2.08 -10.04
C TYR A 172 -0.49 2.39 -11.51
N ILE A 173 -0.69 1.43 -12.42
CA ILE A 173 -0.64 1.69 -13.86
C ILE A 173 -1.73 2.69 -14.25
N GLU A 174 -2.95 2.52 -13.74
CA GLU A 174 -4.03 3.47 -14.02
C GLU A 174 -3.72 4.88 -13.49
N LEU A 175 -3.14 5.01 -12.29
CA LEU A 175 -2.65 6.30 -11.75
C LEU A 175 -1.59 6.94 -12.66
N LYS A 176 -0.67 6.13 -13.18
CA LYS A 176 0.35 6.59 -14.12
C LYS A 176 -0.28 7.08 -15.43
N ASP A 177 -1.22 6.33 -15.99
CA ASP A 177 -1.88 6.64 -17.26
C ASP A 177 -2.69 7.95 -17.19
N ILE A 178 -3.32 8.23 -16.05
CA ILE A 178 -4.02 9.50 -15.81
C ILE A 178 -3.09 10.64 -15.37
N ASN A 179 -1.78 10.42 -15.36
CA ASN A 179 -0.75 11.38 -14.91
C ASN A 179 -0.97 11.91 -13.48
N TYR A 180 -1.42 11.05 -12.57
CA TYR A 180 -1.70 11.39 -11.18
C TYR A 180 -0.50 12.10 -10.53
N ASP A 181 -0.71 13.34 -10.07
CA ASP A 181 0.33 14.14 -9.39
C ASP A 181 0.31 13.92 -7.87
N GLY A 182 -0.86 13.64 -7.29
CA GLY A 182 -1.04 13.44 -5.85
C GLY A 182 -0.63 14.59 -4.93
N SER A 183 -0.21 15.71 -5.50
CA SER A 183 0.13 16.91 -4.76
C SER A 183 -1.13 17.63 -4.30
N GLU A 184 -1.09 18.13 -3.08
CA GLU A 184 -2.14 18.92 -2.47
C GLU A 184 -1.63 20.35 -2.26
N THR A 185 -2.53 21.32 -2.25
CA THR A 185 -2.18 22.69 -1.84
C THR A 185 -2.54 22.84 -0.37
N LYS A 186 -1.54 23.02 0.47
CA LYS A 186 -1.70 23.35 1.88
C LYS A 186 -1.88 24.85 2.03
N TYR A 187 -2.92 25.26 2.74
CA TYR A 187 -3.18 26.65 3.06
C TYR A 187 -2.85 26.86 4.53
N THR A 188 -1.84 27.69 4.81
CA THR A 188 -1.42 27.94 6.19
C THR A 188 -1.49 29.43 6.52
N ALA A 189 -1.62 29.75 7.81
CA ALA A 189 -1.47 31.11 8.30
C ALA A 189 -0.91 31.12 9.73
N VAL A 190 -0.25 32.21 10.12
CA VAL A 190 0.31 32.38 11.46
C VAL A 190 -0.76 32.96 12.38
N ASN A 191 -1.08 32.25 13.46
CA ASN A 191 -1.93 32.75 14.52
C ASN A 191 -1.22 33.92 15.23
N ILE A 192 -1.90 35.06 15.37
CA ILE A 192 -1.28 36.28 15.91
C ILE A 192 -1.03 36.17 17.42
N GLU A 193 -1.87 35.41 18.14
CA GLU A 193 -1.81 35.29 19.59
C GLU A 193 -0.76 34.27 20.03
N SER A 194 -0.72 33.09 19.39
CA SER A 194 0.25 32.03 19.70
C SER A 194 1.57 32.17 18.94
N GLY A 195 1.57 32.79 17.76
CA GLY A 195 2.71 32.83 16.84
C GLY A 195 2.92 31.53 16.05
N GLU A 196 2.03 30.55 16.18
CA GLU A 196 2.14 29.25 15.51
C GLU A 196 1.60 29.29 14.06
N VAL A 197 2.15 28.42 13.21
CA VAL A 197 1.63 28.20 11.86
C VAL A 197 0.54 27.13 11.91
N GLU A 198 -0.67 27.50 11.52
CA GLU A 198 -1.83 26.61 11.46
C GLU A 198 -2.21 26.29 10.01
N GLU A 199 -2.72 25.08 9.75
CA GLU A 199 -3.18 24.61 8.42
C GLU A 199 -4.71 24.62 8.34
N PHE A 200 -5.26 25.04 7.20
CA PHE A 200 -6.68 25.26 6.98
C PHE A 200 -7.10 24.83 5.57
N ASP A 201 -8.40 24.78 5.30
CA ASP A 201 -8.89 25.02 3.94
C ASP A 201 -8.76 26.50 3.57
N LYS A 202 -8.72 26.80 2.27
CA LYS A 202 -8.51 28.16 1.78
C LYS A 202 -9.51 29.18 2.32
N ASN A 203 -10.80 28.83 2.35
CA ASN A 203 -11.86 29.77 2.72
C ASN A 203 -11.79 30.10 4.21
N THR A 204 -11.54 29.09 5.04
CA THR A 204 -11.38 29.25 6.48
C THR A 204 -10.14 30.07 6.83
N ARG A 205 -9.00 29.80 6.18
CA ARG A 205 -7.79 30.64 6.32
C ARG A 205 -8.11 32.10 6.02
N ASP A 206 -8.70 32.38 4.86
CA ASP A 206 -8.97 33.74 4.39
C ASP A 206 -9.95 34.47 5.31
N LEU A 207 -10.90 33.74 5.92
CA LEU A 207 -11.81 34.27 6.94
C LEU A 207 -11.06 34.69 8.21
N TYR A 208 -10.13 33.87 8.71
CA TYR A 208 -9.34 34.18 9.90
C TYR A 208 -8.37 35.34 9.69
N ILE A 209 -7.74 35.42 8.51
CA ILE A 209 -6.94 36.59 8.12
C ILE A 209 -7.81 37.86 8.15
N LYS A 210 -9.01 37.80 7.54
CA LYS A 210 -9.93 38.93 7.51
C LYS A 210 -10.46 39.32 8.89
N ALA A 211 -10.63 38.35 9.78
CA ALA A 211 -11.00 38.57 11.17
C ALA A 211 -9.86 39.18 12.01
N GLY A 212 -8.63 39.25 11.47
CA GLY A 212 -7.48 39.81 12.15
C GLY A 212 -6.94 38.90 13.27
N THR A 213 -7.29 37.61 13.27
CA THR A 213 -6.74 36.63 14.23
C THR A 213 -5.49 35.93 13.69
N HIS A 214 -5.34 35.90 12.37
CA HIS A 214 -4.19 35.30 11.68
C HIS A 214 -3.54 36.29 10.71
N LYS A 215 -2.28 36.05 10.38
CA LYS A 215 -1.49 36.80 9.38
C LYS A 215 -0.61 35.87 8.56
N ASP A 216 0.17 36.43 7.64
CA ASP A 216 1.22 35.72 6.89
C ASP A 216 0.71 34.44 6.19
N ALA A 217 -0.39 34.60 5.44
CA ALA A 217 -0.97 33.50 4.67
C ALA A 217 0.04 32.92 3.67
N ALA A 218 0.17 31.60 3.67
CA ALA A 218 1.00 30.87 2.71
C ALA A 218 0.19 29.79 1.99
N GLU A 219 0.65 29.46 0.79
CA GLU A 219 0.14 28.37 -0.03
C GLU A 219 1.33 27.54 -0.47
N THR A 220 1.42 26.31 0.01
CA THR A 220 2.51 25.39 -0.31
C THR A 220 1.96 24.16 -0.99
N LYS A 221 2.48 23.88 -2.19
CA LYS A 221 2.18 22.65 -2.91
C LYS A 221 3.01 21.52 -2.31
N THR A 222 2.38 20.41 -1.90
CA THR A 222 3.09 19.23 -1.43
C THR A 222 3.87 18.58 -2.57
N GLN A 223 4.86 17.76 -2.23
CA GLN A 223 5.64 17.03 -3.21
C GLN A 223 4.74 16.11 -4.04
N SER A 224 5.04 16.01 -5.34
CA SER A 224 4.37 15.09 -6.25
C SER A 224 4.56 13.63 -5.82
N ARG A 225 3.49 12.84 -5.93
CA ARG A 225 3.50 11.38 -5.71
C ARG A 225 3.81 10.59 -6.98
N LYS A 226 4.12 11.24 -8.11
CA LYS A 226 4.48 10.55 -9.37
C LYS A 226 5.64 9.58 -9.21
N ALA A 227 6.70 10.03 -8.54
CA ALA A 227 7.87 9.21 -8.26
C ALA A 227 7.51 7.97 -7.44
N GLU A 228 6.62 8.12 -6.45
CA GLU A 228 6.14 7.04 -5.60
C GLU A 228 5.31 6.02 -6.40
N VAL A 229 4.42 6.48 -7.28
CA VAL A 229 3.63 5.59 -8.17
C VAL A 229 4.55 4.71 -9.01
N VAL A 230 5.51 5.30 -9.73
CA VAL A 230 6.41 4.52 -10.61
C VAL A 230 7.34 3.62 -9.80
N LYS A 231 7.81 4.07 -8.63
CA LYS A 231 8.57 3.24 -7.69
C LYS A 231 7.77 2.00 -7.25
N ASN A 232 6.50 2.17 -6.88
CA ASN A 232 5.67 1.05 -6.43
C ASN A 232 5.39 0.06 -7.56
N ILE A 233 5.23 0.51 -8.80
CA ILE A 233 5.14 -0.40 -9.97
C ILE A 233 6.38 -1.29 -10.06
N ALA A 234 7.59 -0.72 -9.93
CA ALA A 234 8.84 -1.48 -9.99
C ALA A 234 8.96 -2.50 -8.85
N LEU A 235 8.63 -2.09 -7.62
CA LEU A 235 8.63 -2.97 -6.45
C LEU A 235 7.63 -4.12 -6.59
N ILE A 236 6.44 -3.85 -7.13
CA ILE A 236 5.41 -4.86 -7.36
C ILE A 236 5.87 -5.89 -8.41
N TYR A 237 6.43 -5.45 -9.54
CA TYR A 237 6.97 -6.37 -10.55
C TYR A 237 8.09 -7.26 -9.96
N GLN A 238 8.98 -6.67 -9.15
CA GLN A 238 10.02 -7.41 -8.46
C GLN A 238 9.42 -8.46 -7.51
N GLN A 239 8.41 -8.10 -6.72
CA GLN A 239 7.73 -9.00 -5.80
C GLN A 239 6.97 -10.13 -6.50
N GLN A 240 6.46 -9.89 -7.71
CA GLN A 240 5.88 -10.90 -8.58
C GLN A 240 6.91 -11.79 -9.30
N GLY A 241 8.21 -11.51 -9.16
CA GLY A 241 9.28 -12.22 -9.87
C GLY A 241 9.39 -11.87 -11.36
N LYS A 242 8.68 -10.84 -11.82
CA LYS A 242 8.68 -10.32 -13.20
C LYS A 242 9.89 -9.39 -13.39
N LYS A 243 11.08 -9.98 -13.44
CA LYS A 243 12.36 -9.26 -13.32
C LYS A 243 12.61 -8.29 -14.48
N ASP A 244 12.27 -8.66 -15.72
CA ASP A 244 12.50 -7.80 -16.88
C ASP A 244 11.57 -6.56 -16.84
N GLU A 245 10.31 -6.75 -16.49
CA GLU A 245 9.34 -5.66 -16.29
C GLU A 245 9.74 -4.76 -15.12
N ALA A 246 10.27 -5.33 -14.04
CA ALA A 246 10.78 -4.57 -12.90
C ALA A 246 11.98 -3.69 -13.30
N LEU A 247 12.91 -4.18 -14.14
CA LEU A 247 14.03 -3.37 -14.64
C LEU A 247 13.55 -2.16 -15.45
N LEU A 248 12.58 -2.36 -16.35
CA LEU A 248 11.99 -1.26 -17.13
C LEU A 248 11.26 -0.26 -16.24
N ALA A 249 10.54 -0.75 -15.24
CA ALA A 249 9.86 0.11 -14.27
C ALA A 249 10.85 0.89 -13.38
N TYR A 250 11.99 0.30 -13.00
CA TYR A 250 13.05 1.02 -12.30
C TYR A 250 13.68 2.11 -13.16
N ASP A 251 13.90 1.87 -14.45
CA ASP A 251 14.41 2.90 -15.36
C ASP A 251 13.46 4.09 -15.47
N ASP A 252 12.15 3.83 -15.55
CA ASP A 252 11.13 4.87 -15.53
C ASP A 252 11.09 5.60 -14.16
N ALA A 253 11.19 4.87 -13.05
CA ALA A 253 11.23 5.46 -11.71
C ALA A 253 12.44 6.39 -11.55
N ILE A 254 13.62 5.97 -12.01
CA ILE A 254 14.86 6.75 -11.97
C ILE A 254 14.75 7.98 -12.87
N ALA A 255 14.11 7.87 -14.04
CA ALA A 255 13.89 9.02 -14.91
C ALA A 255 12.98 10.08 -14.26
N ASN A 256 11.98 9.65 -13.49
CA ASN A 256 11.07 10.55 -12.78
C ASN A 256 11.64 11.10 -11.47
N ASN A 257 12.57 10.38 -10.83
CA ASN A 257 13.24 10.80 -9.59
C ASN A 257 14.74 10.45 -9.61
N PRO A 258 15.56 11.20 -10.36
CA PRO A 258 16.97 10.86 -10.57
C PRO A 258 17.85 11.02 -9.33
N THR A 259 17.31 11.62 -8.26
CA THR A 259 18.01 11.84 -7.00
C THR A 259 17.73 10.77 -5.94
N ASP A 260 16.72 9.90 -6.14
CA ASP A 260 16.43 8.82 -5.20
C ASP A 260 17.40 7.64 -5.40
N VAL A 261 18.43 7.62 -4.57
CA VAL A 261 19.47 6.58 -4.60
C VAL A 261 18.90 5.19 -4.31
N ASN A 262 17.79 5.08 -3.55
CA ASN A 262 17.19 3.78 -3.24
C ASN A 262 16.68 3.07 -4.50
N LEU A 263 16.31 3.81 -5.55
CA LEU A 263 15.94 3.20 -6.84
C LEU A 263 17.13 2.50 -7.49
N LEU A 264 18.33 3.06 -7.38
CA LEU A 264 19.56 2.42 -7.87
C LEU A 264 19.90 1.18 -7.05
N LEU A 265 19.78 1.25 -5.72
CA LEU A 265 20.03 0.11 -4.84
C LEU A 265 19.09 -1.06 -5.14
N ASN A 266 17.80 -0.77 -5.28
CA ASN A 266 16.81 -1.80 -5.57
C ASN A 266 17.00 -2.41 -6.96
N LYS A 267 17.30 -1.57 -7.97
CA LYS A 267 17.66 -2.06 -9.31
C LYS A 267 18.94 -2.90 -9.30
N ALA A 268 19.94 -2.51 -8.51
CA ALA A 268 21.17 -3.28 -8.34
C ALA A 268 20.87 -4.65 -7.72
N ASN A 269 20.11 -4.68 -6.63
CA ASN A 269 19.72 -5.94 -5.99
C ASN A 269 18.98 -6.88 -6.96
N LEU A 270 18.12 -6.32 -7.82
CA LEU A 270 17.45 -7.10 -8.85
C LEU A 270 18.43 -7.71 -9.87
N TYR A 271 19.43 -6.95 -10.34
CA TYR A 271 20.48 -7.51 -11.21
C TYR A 271 21.29 -8.62 -10.51
N TYR A 272 21.57 -8.47 -9.22
CA TYR A 272 22.21 -9.53 -8.44
C TYR A 272 21.33 -10.80 -8.40
N GLN A 273 20.04 -10.66 -8.14
CA GLN A 273 19.09 -11.80 -8.16
C GLN A 273 18.97 -12.45 -9.55
N MET A 274 19.36 -11.75 -10.63
CA MET A 274 19.46 -12.29 -11.99
C MET A 274 20.83 -12.92 -12.29
N GLY A 275 21.80 -12.83 -11.37
CA GLY A 275 23.18 -13.27 -11.56
C GLY A 275 24.04 -12.29 -12.35
N ASN A 276 23.54 -11.09 -12.66
CA ASN A 276 24.28 -10.07 -13.38
C ASN A 276 25.09 -9.18 -12.42
N VAL A 277 26.25 -9.69 -12.01
CA VAL A 277 27.12 -9.06 -11.02
C VAL A 277 27.75 -7.76 -11.53
N ASP A 278 27.99 -7.63 -12.84
CA ASP A 278 28.65 -6.45 -13.40
C ASP A 278 27.75 -5.21 -13.37
N GLU A 279 26.48 -5.36 -13.73
CA GLU A 279 25.49 -4.27 -13.61
C GLU A 279 25.21 -3.91 -12.16
N PHE A 280 25.13 -4.92 -11.28
CA PHE A 280 25.03 -4.70 -9.84
C PHE A 280 26.16 -3.78 -9.34
N LYS A 281 27.43 -4.14 -9.59
CA LYS A 281 28.59 -3.33 -9.15
C LYS A 281 28.57 -1.92 -9.74
N THR A 282 28.15 -1.79 -11.01
CA THR A 282 28.05 -0.49 -11.68
C THR A 282 27.04 0.42 -10.97
N LEU A 283 25.86 -0.10 -10.65
CA LEU A 283 24.82 0.66 -9.96
C LEU A 283 25.19 0.97 -8.50
N MET A 284 25.81 0.04 -7.78
CA MET A 284 26.29 0.26 -6.41
C MET A 284 27.34 1.37 -6.35
N ASN A 285 28.29 1.37 -7.29
CA ASN A 285 29.27 2.46 -7.41
C ASN A 285 28.60 3.80 -7.73
N LYS A 286 27.60 3.81 -8.63
CA LYS A 286 26.83 5.02 -8.94
C LYS A 286 26.08 5.54 -7.71
N ALA A 287 25.44 4.66 -6.96
CA ALA A 287 24.74 5.00 -5.73
C ALA A 287 25.69 5.63 -4.70
N SER A 288 26.82 4.98 -4.41
CA SER A 288 27.84 5.49 -3.48
C SER A 288 28.39 6.87 -3.88
N ASN A 289 28.61 7.10 -5.18
CA ASN A 289 29.05 8.40 -5.69
C ASN A 289 27.99 9.50 -5.59
N MET A 290 26.70 9.15 -5.62
CA MET A 290 25.61 10.13 -5.52
C MET A 290 25.43 10.68 -4.11
N ALA A 291 25.67 9.86 -3.08
CA ALA A 291 25.58 10.30 -1.69
C ALA A 291 26.70 9.72 -0.82
N PRO A 292 27.97 10.14 -1.04
CA PRO A 292 29.14 9.55 -0.38
C PRO A 292 29.21 9.79 1.14
N ASN A 293 28.44 10.75 1.65
CA ASN A 293 28.36 11.11 3.07
C ASN A 293 26.97 10.82 3.67
N ASN A 294 26.21 9.90 3.06
CA ASN A 294 24.94 9.46 3.60
C ASN A 294 25.15 8.12 4.35
N PRO A 295 25.03 8.09 5.70
CA PRO A 295 25.27 6.87 6.47
C PRO A 295 24.19 5.81 6.22
N ASP A 296 22.93 6.19 6.01
CA ASP A 296 21.84 5.26 5.66
C ASP A 296 22.11 4.54 4.34
N LEU A 297 22.66 5.26 3.36
CA LEU A 297 23.05 4.66 2.09
C LEU A 297 24.16 3.62 2.28
N GLN A 298 25.21 3.96 3.03
CA GLN A 298 26.31 3.03 3.29
C GLN A 298 25.83 1.82 4.08
N TYR A 299 24.92 2.03 5.04
CA TYR A 299 24.24 0.95 5.75
C TYR A 299 23.47 0.03 4.80
N ASN A 300 22.62 0.59 3.92
CA ASN A 300 21.86 -0.20 2.95
C ASN A 300 22.75 -0.96 1.97
N ILE A 301 23.87 -0.37 1.52
CA ILE A 301 24.89 -1.05 0.74
C ILE A 301 25.44 -2.25 1.52
N GLY A 302 25.72 -2.07 2.81
CA GLY A 302 26.19 -3.13 3.69
C GLY A 302 25.19 -4.26 3.88
N VAL A 303 23.90 -3.93 4.06
CA VAL A 303 22.81 -4.92 4.16
C VAL A 303 22.72 -5.74 2.89
N ILE A 304 22.69 -5.09 1.73
CA ILE A 304 22.65 -5.77 0.44
C ILE A 304 23.87 -6.68 0.28
N ALA A 305 25.09 -6.19 0.55
CA ALA A 305 26.29 -7.01 0.46
C ALA A 305 26.26 -8.22 1.42
N MET A 306 25.68 -8.05 2.62
CA MET A 306 25.53 -9.11 3.62
C MET A 306 24.56 -10.20 3.14
N GLU A 307 23.40 -9.83 2.59
CA GLU A 307 22.41 -10.76 2.01
C GLU A 307 22.99 -11.57 0.84
N GLN A 308 23.97 -11.00 0.14
CA GLN A 308 24.69 -11.64 -0.96
C GLN A 308 25.85 -12.55 -0.50
N GLY A 309 26.17 -12.57 0.79
CA GLY A 309 27.31 -13.32 1.33
C GLY A 309 28.67 -12.62 1.13
N ASN A 310 28.69 -11.37 0.65
CA ASN A 310 29.90 -10.59 0.43
C ASN A 310 30.34 -9.89 1.73
N LEU A 311 30.78 -10.68 2.73
CA LEU A 311 31.07 -10.22 4.09
C LEU A 311 32.04 -9.03 4.15
N GLN A 312 33.10 -9.00 3.33
CA GLN A 312 34.10 -7.93 3.38
C GLN A 312 33.56 -6.60 2.86
N GLU A 313 32.76 -6.62 1.80
CA GLU A 313 32.11 -5.43 1.26
C GLU A 313 31.05 -4.91 2.23
N ALA A 314 30.29 -5.82 2.85
CA ALA A 314 29.33 -5.47 3.89
C ALA A 314 30.01 -4.74 5.06
N ARG A 315 31.11 -5.29 5.58
CA ARG A 315 31.91 -4.69 6.65
C ARG A 315 32.42 -3.31 6.27
N ALA A 316 33.02 -3.17 5.08
CA ALA A 316 33.54 -1.88 4.62
C ALA A 316 32.45 -0.80 4.57
N ALA A 317 31.25 -1.16 4.10
CA ALA A 317 30.11 -0.25 4.03
C ALA A 317 29.56 0.11 5.42
N TYR A 318 29.42 -0.86 6.33
CA TYR A 318 29.01 -0.57 7.72
C TYR A 318 30.05 0.28 8.45
N TYR A 319 31.35 0.01 8.30
CA TYR A 319 32.40 0.86 8.84
C TYR A 319 32.29 2.28 8.31
N ARG A 320 32.04 2.45 7.00
CA ARG A 320 31.87 3.78 6.41
C ARG A 320 30.63 4.50 6.96
N ALA A 321 29.53 3.78 7.19
CA ALA A 321 28.34 4.35 7.83
C ALA A 321 28.65 4.87 9.24
N ILE A 322 29.37 4.09 10.04
CA ILE A 322 29.80 4.47 11.41
C ILE A 322 30.82 5.61 11.38
N GLU A 323 31.70 5.67 10.39
CA GLU A 323 32.65 6.78 10.24
C GLU A 323 31.95 8.10 9.93
N ILE A 324 30.87 8.05 9.14
CA ILE A 324 30.05 9.22 8.81
C ILE A 324 29.18 9.62 10.00
N ASP A 325 28.57 8.64 10.67
CA ASP A 325 27.74 8.81 11.86
C ASP A 325 28.10 7.75 12.93
N PRO A 326 28.94 8.13 13.91
CA PRO A 326 29.33 7.24 15.00
C PRO A 326 28.15 6.71 15.85
N THR A 327 27.01 7.40 15.82
CA THR A 327 25.81 7.03 16.58
C THR A 327 24.89 6.05 15.85
N TYR A 328 25.26 5.60 14.64
CA TYR A 328 24.45 4.74 13.79
C TYR A 328 24.41 3.28 14.31
N VAL A 329 23.60 3.04 15.34
CA VAL A 329 23.52 1.76 16.08
C VAL A 329 23.33 0.55 15.17
N ASN A 330 22.42 0.62 14.20
CA ASN A 330 22.13 -0.50 13.31
C ASN A 330 23.35 -0.94 12.49
N ALA A 331 24.24 -0.02 12.12
CA ALA A 331 25.44 -0.33 11.35
C ALA A 331 26.46 -1.06 12.21
N GLY A 332 26.66 -0.66 13.47
CA GLY A 332 27.57 -1.37 14.37
C GLY A 332 27.03 -2.73 14.83
N LEU A 333 25.72 -2.86 15.06
CA LEU A 333 25.06 -4.15 15.28
C LEU A 333 25.28 -5.11 14.09
N ASN A 334 25.05 -4.64 12.86
CA ASN A 334 25.25 -5.48 11.68
C ASN A 334 26.72 -5.77 11.40
N LEU A 335 27.61 -4.81 11.67
CA LEU A 335 29.06 -5.00 11.57
C LEU A 335 29.53 -6.07 12.57
N SER A 336 29.15 -5.96 13.83
CA SER A 336 29.44 -6.97 14.86
C SER A 336 28.89 -8.34 14.46
N THR A 337 27.61 -8.39 14.06
CA THR A 337 26.95 -9.62 13.56
C THR A 337 27.72 -10.25 12.41
N SER A 338 28.31 -9.46 11.50
CA SER A 338 29.10 -10.01 10.40
C SER A 338 30.35 -10.76 10.88
N TYR A 339 31.01 -10.32 11.96
CA TYR A 339 32.14 -11.01 12.58
C TYR A 339 31.68 -12.28 13.32
N ILE A 340 30.56 -12.18 14.04
CA ILE A 340 29.95 -13.33 14.73
C ILE A 340 29.55 -14.43 13.75
N ASN A 341 28.94 -14.07 12.61
CA ASN A 341 28.55 -15.03 11.58
C ASN A 341 29.77 -15.74 10.96
N GLU A 342 30.85 -15.02 10.69
CA GLU A 342 32.10 -15.63 10.23
C GLU A 342 32.67 -16.59 11.29
N GLY A 343 32.72 -16.18 12.57
CA GLY A 343 33.20 -17.05 13.65
C GLY A 343 32.32 -18.29 13.85
N ASN A 344 31.00 -18.14 13.71
CA ASN A 344 30.06 -19.26 13.78
C ASN A 344 30.23 -20.26 12.64
N SER A 345 30.72 -19.83 11.48
CA SER A 345 30.96 -20.73 10.35
C SER A 345 32.00 -21.81 10.65
N PHE A 346 32.87 -21.61 11.65
CA PHE A 346 33.85 -22.60 12.07
C PHE A 346 33.28 -23.68 13.00
N ILE A 347 32.07 -23.49 13.56
CA ILE A 347 31.54 -24.36 14.61
C ILE A 347 31.32 -25.80 14.14
N ASP A 348 30.81 -25.99 12.93
CA ASP A 348 30.54 -27.33 12.41
C ASP A 348 31.84 -28.13 12.23
N GLU A 349 32.86 -27.49 11.65
CA GLU A 349 34.20 -28.09 11.51
C GLU A 349 34.83 -28.38 12.88
N MET A 350 34.70 -27.43 13.83
CA MET A 350 35.18 -27.63 15.20
C MET A 350 34.51 -28.83 15.88
N ASN A 351 33.19 -29.00 15.69
CA ASN A 351 32.45 -30.13 16.28
C ASN A 351 32.91 -31.48 15.72
N GLU A 352 33.20 -31.55 14.42
CA GLU A 352 33.76 -32.76 13.80
C GLU A 352 35.15 -33.09 14.34
N LEU A 353 36.03 -32.08 14.45
CA LEU A 353 37.39 -32.25 14.96
C LEU A 353 37.41 -32.70 16.43
N ALA A 354 36.47 -32.21 17.24
CA ALA A 354 36.36 -32.56 18.66
C ALA A 354 36.06 -34.06 18.91
N LEU A 355 35.52 -34.77 17.91
CA LEU A 355 35.24 -36.21 17.98
C LEU A 355 36.43 -37.09 17.56
N SER A 356 37.50 -36.48 17.03
CA SER A 356 38.67 -37.21 16.56
C SER A 356 39.60 -37.63 17.70
N SER A 357 40.29 -38.76 17.52
CA SER A 357 41.36 -39.23 18.40
C SER A 357 42.77 -38.82 17.95
N LYS A 358 42.89 -38.09 16.83
CA LYS A 358 44.18 -37.66 16.28
C LYS A 358 44.64 -36.35 16.91
N LYS A 359 45.89 -36.29 17.35
CA LYS A 359 46.51 -35.07 17.89
C LYS A 359 46.39 -33.86 16.94
N ALA A 360 46.67 -34.06 15.65
CA ALA A 360 46.61 -32.98 14.66
C ALA A 360 45.21 -32.33 14.53
N ASP A 361 44.14 -33.08 14.83
CA ASP A 361 42.77 -32.56 14.76
C ASP A 361 42.45 -31.68 15.98
N TYR A 362 43.03 -32.00 17.15
CA TYR A 362 42.97 -31.12 18.33
C TYR A 362 43.75 -29.81 18.10
N ASP A 363 44.95 -29.89 17.51
CA ASP A 363 45.73 -28.68 17.19
C ASP A 363 44.95 -27.75 16.24
N LYS A 364 44.24 -28.34 15.25
CA LYS A 364 43.37 -27.59 14.33
C LYS A 364 42.10 -27.04 15.01
N TYR A 365 41.50 -27.79 15.93
CA TYR A 365 40.37 -27.32 16.74
C TYR A 365 40.75 -26.06 17.53
N ASP A 366 41.91 -26.08 18.19
CA ASP A 366 42.39 -24.94 18.99
C ASP A 366 42.65 -23.70 18.11
N GLU A 367 43.16 -23.89 16.90
CA GLU A 367 43.34 -22.79 15.92
C GLU A 367 42.00 -22.17 15.50
N LEU A 368 41.01 -23.00 15.14
CA LEU A 368 39.68 -22.52 14.76
C LEU A 368 38.95 -21.85 15.93
N LYS A 369 39.10 -22.41 17.15
CA LYS A 369 38.58 -21.78 18.36
C LYS A 369 39.19 -20.40 18.58
N ALA A 370 40.51 -20.27 18.43
CA ALA A 370 41.19 -18.98 18.59
C ALA A 370 40.71 -17.95 17.57
N LYS A 371 40.55 -18.36 16.30
CA LYS A 371 39.99 -17.50 15.23
C LYS A 371 38.55 -17.06 15.53
N LYS A 372 37.70 -18.00 15.94
CA LYS A 372 36.32 -17.69 16.36
C LYS A 372 36.31 -16.68 17.51
N ASP A 373 37.09 -16.93 18.57
CA ASP A 373 37.15 -16.06 19.74
C ASP A 373 37.69 -14.66 19.39
N GLU A 374 38.63 -14.56 18.45
CA GLU A 374 39.13 -13.28 17.93
C GLU A 374 38.04 -12.49 17.19
N LEU A 375 37.30 -13.14 16.28
CA LEU A 375 36.17 -12.50 15.58
C LEU A 375 35.09 -12.04 16.56
N PHE A 376 34.80 -12.82 17.59
CA PHE A 376 33.85 -12.45 18.64
C PHE A 376 34.33 -11.25 19.45
N LYS A 377 35.63 -11.18 19.77
CA LYS A 377 36.21 -10.02 20.45
C LYS A 377 36.13 -8.75 19.59
N ILE A 378 36.40 -8.85 18.29
CA ILE A 378 36.22 -7.71 17.36
C ILE A 378 34.75 -7.25 17.38
N GLY A 379 33.81 -8.20 17.28
CA GLY A 379 32.38 -7.91 17.38
C GLY A 379 31.99 -7.23 18.70
N ALA A 380 32.56 -7.65 19.83
CA ALA A 380 32.34 -7.00 21.11
C ALA A 380 32.94 -5.59 21.15
N GLU A 381 34.17 -5.40 20.68
CA GLU A 381 34.85 -4.09 20.67
C GLU A 381 34.07 -3.04 19.88
N ILE A 382 33.52 -3.42 18.72
CA ILE A 382 32.64 -2.53 17.93
C ILE A 382 31.46 -2.04 18.78
N LEU A 383 30.78 -2.95 19.47
CA LEU A 383 29.59 -2.63 20.26
C LEU A 383 29.91 -1.88 21.55
N GLU A 384 31.04 -2.17 22.19
CA GLU A 384 31.54 -1.42 23.35
C GLU A 384 31.82 0.04 22.97
N ASN A 385 32.39 0.29 21.79
CA ASN A 385 32.55 1.64 21.28
C ASN A 385 31.20 2.34 21.07
N MET A 386 30.17 1.62 20.62
CA MET A 386 28.82 2.19 20.46
C MET A 386 28.16 2.56 21.79
N LEU A 387 28.42 1.79 22.86
CA LEU A 387 27.88 2.07 24.18
C LEU A 387 28.38 3.41 24.75
N ALA A 388 29.53 3.91 24.30
CA ALA A 388 30.02 5.21 24.72
C ALA A 388 29.03 6.35 24.35
N ASP A 389 28.35 6.22 23.21
CA ASP A 389 27.40 7.19 22.69
C ASP A 389 25.93 6.81 22.96
N ALA A 390 25.64 5.52 23.15
CA ALA A 390 24.28 4.99 23.38
C ALA A 390 24.25 3.96 24.54
N PRO A 391 24.48 4.39 25.79
CA PRO A 391 24.72 3.49 26.93
C PRO A 391 23.53 2.61 27.32
N GLU A 392 22.31 3.05 27.01
CA GLU A 392 21.06 2.36 27.36
C GLU A 392 20.46 1.59 26.17
N ASN A 393 21.19 1.43 25.06
CA ASN A 393 20.65 0.73 23.91
C ASN A 393 20.51 -0.78 24.18
N GLU A 394 19.26 -1.23 24.37
CA GLU A 394 18.92 -2.61 24.73
C GLU A 394 19.43 -3.64 23.72
N GLN A 395 19.41 -3.32 22.43
CA GLN A 395 19.88 -4.23 21.38
C GLN A 395 21.39 -4.44 21.44
N VAL A 396 22.15 -3.36 21.60
CA VAL A 396 23.62 -3.39 21.76
C VAL A 396 24.00 -4.18 23.01
N LEU A 397 23.39 -3.87 24.15
CA LEU A 397 23.62 -4.57 25.41
C LEU A 397 23.25 -6.07 25.31
N THR A 398 22.12 -6.39 24.68
CA THR A 398 21.71 -7.79 24.48
C THR A 398 22.71 -8.56 23.65
N GLN A 399 23.19 -7.98 22.55
CA GLN A 399 24.18 -8.62 21.69
C GLN A 399 25.53 -8.79 22.40
N LEU A 400 26.02 -7.77 23.11
CA LEU A 400 27.24 -7.84 23.92
C LEU A 400 27.17 -8.94 24.98
N LYS A 401 26.06 -9.04 25.72
CA LYS A 401 25.83 -10.11 26.69
C LYS A 401 25.97 -11.49 26.04
N ASN A 402 25.38 -11.69 24.86
CA ASN A 402 25.47 -12.95 24.14
C ASN A 402 26.91 -13.26 23.70
N ILE A 403 27.65 -12.26 23.21
CA ILE A 403 29.05 -12.40 22.80
C ILE A 403 29.94 -12.78 23.99
N TYR A 404 29.85 -12.07 25.11
CA TYR A 404 30.64 -12.37 26.30
C TYR A 404 30.30 -13.74 26.90
N GLY A 405 29.03 -14.13 26.86
CA GLY A 405 28.60 -15.48 27.24
C GLY A 405 29.25 -16.56 26.36
N ALA A 406 29.33 -16.34 25.05
CA ALA A 406 29.98 -17.25 24.11
C ALA A 406 31.51 -17.30 24.26
N LEU A 407 32.13 -16.19 24.67
CA LEU A 407 33.57 -16.09 24.97
C LEU A 407 33.94 -16.69 26.35
N GLY A 408 32.96 -16.94 27.22
CA GLY A 408 33.20 -17.31 28.61
C GLY A 408 33.73 -16.17 29.49
N ASP A 409 33.54 -14.92 29.06
CA ASP A 409 33.95 -13.73 29.79
C ASP A 409 32.88 -13.36 30.84
N ASN A 410 32.95 -14.03 31.98
CA ASN A 410 31.96 -13.88 33.06
C ASN A 410 31.94 -12.46 33.66
N GLU A 411 33.06 -11.75 33.67
CA GLU A 411 33.15 -10.41 34.23
C GLU A 411 32.33 -9.42 33.39
N ASN A 412 32.62 -9.36 32.10
CA ASN A 412 31.90 -8.47 31.18
C ASN A 412 30.45 -8.93 30.96
N PHE A 413 30.19 -10.24 30.94
CA PHE A 413 28.82 -10.76 30.89
C PHE A 413 27.95 -10.23 32.03
N MET A 414 28.46 -10.28 33.27
CA MET A 414 27.74 -9.82 34.45
C MET A 414 27.55 -8.30 34.43
N ARG A 415 28.58 -7.55 34.01
CA ARG A 415 28.51 -6.09 33.82
C ARG A 415 27.36 -5.70 32.89
N ILE A 416 27.32 -6.28 31.68
CA ILE A 416 26.30 -5.96 30.68
C ILE A 416 24.91 -6.42 31.14
N ARG A 417 24.80 -7.57 31.82
CA ARG A 417 23.52 -8.03 32.38
C ARG A 417 22.94 -7.03 33.38
N THR A 418 23.77 -6.45 34.25
CA THR A 418 23.31 -5.44 35.21
C THR A 418 22.84 -4.16 34.52
N LEU A 419 23.46 -3.75 33.40
CA LEU A 419 23.01 -2.59 32.62
C LEU A 419 21.65 -2.82 31.96
N LEU A 420 21.33 -4.05 31.54
CA LEU A 420 20.01 -4.40 30.99
C LEU A 420 18.87 -4.44 32.02
N GLU A 421 19.21 -4.51 33.31
CA GLU A 421 18.24 -4.61 34.42
C GLU A 421 17.92 -3.24 35.05
N GLN A 422 18.61 -2.17 34.63
CA GLN A 422 18.37 -0.78 35.01
C GLN A 422 17.42 -0.12 34.03
#